data_AF-A0A392UJR1-F1
#
_entry.id   AF-A0A392UJR1-F1
#
_cell.length_a   1.000
_cell.length_b   1.000
_cell.length_c   1.000
_cell.angle_alpha   90.00
_cell.angle_beta   90.00
_cell.angle_gamma   90.00
#
_symmetry.space_group_name_H-M   'P 1'
#
loop_
_entity.id
_entity.type
_entity.pdbx_description
1 polymer ?
#
loop_
_entity_poly.entity_id
_entity_poly.type
_entity_poly.pdbx_seq_one_letter_code
_entity_poly.pdbx_strand_id
1 'polypeptide(L)' 'PQSKYHVHAVLIQDIKELISHSNVTLQHTLREGNQCEDFLAILGASSNVDLLIHASPPAGILDLLRSDAAVTYFL' A
#
# COMPACT_ATOMS: atom_id res chain seq x y z
N PRO A 1 -21.34 -9.76 24.48
CA PRO A 1 -20.55 -10.89 23.93
C PRO A 1 -19.34 -10.36 23.14
N GLN A 2 -18.11 -10.56 23.63
CA GLN A 2 -16.91 -10.28 22.84
C GLN A 2 -16.89 -11.23 21.65
N SER A 3 -16.77 -10.68 20.44
CA SER A 3 -16.53 -11.48 19.23
C SER A 3 -15.28 -12.34 19.46
N LYS A 4 -15.38 -13.65 19.19
CA LYS A 4 -14.23 -14.57 19.25
C LYS A 4 -13.18 -14.27 18.18
N TYR A 5 -13.53 -13.45 17.18
CA TYR A 5 -12.70 -13.18 16.02
C TYR A 5 -12.39 -11.69 15.88
N HIS A 6 -11.19 -11.41 15.36
CA HIS A 6 -10.73 -10.08 15.00
C HIS A 6 -11.56 -9.49 13.86
N VAL A 7 -11.79 -8.17 13.87
CA VAL A 7 -12.59 -7.47 12.85
C VAL A 7 -12.07 -7.65 11.41
N HIS A 8 -10.77 -7.90 11.26
CA HIS A 8 -10.13 -8.14 9.95
C HIS A 8 -9.83 -9.61 9.65
N ALA A 9 -10.41 -10.56 10.39
CA ALA A 9 -10.08 -11.99 10.24
C ALA A 9 -10.27 -12.53 8.81
N VAL A 10 -11.34 -12.10 8.13
CA VAL A 10 -11.62 -12.48 6.73
C VAL A 10 -10.54 -11.93 5.79
N LEU A 11 -10.27 -10.63 5.84
CA LEU A 11 -9.25 -9.98 5.00
C LEU A 11 -7.85 -10.59 5.18
N ILE A 12 -7.48 -10.92 6.43
CA ILE A 12 -6.18 -11.56 6.71
C ILE A 12 -6.11 -12.95 6.05
N GLN A 13 -7.21 -13.71 6.03
CA GLN A 13 -7.26 -15.01 5.38
C GLN A 13 -7.14 -14.88 3.86
N ASP A 14 -7.86 -13.93 3.26
CA ASP A 14 -7.80 -13.65 1.83
C ASP A 14 -6.38 -13.27 1.38
N ILE A 15 -5.68 -12.43 2.16
CA ILE A 15 -4.28 -12.04 1.90
C ILE A 15 -3.36 -13.28 1.95
N LYS A 16 -3.53 -14.16 2.94
CA LYS A 16 -2.72 -15.38 3.06
C LYS A 16 -2.94 -16.32 1.88
N GLU A 17 -4.17 -16.49 1.45
CA GLU A 17 -4.50 -17.27 0.26
C GLU A 17 -3.85 -16.67 -0.97
N LEU A 18 -3.96 -15.36 -1.19
CA LEU A 18 -3.33 -14.68 -2.32
C LEU A 18 -1.81 -14.87 -2.35
N ILE A 19 -1.15 -14.74 -1.20
CA ILE A 19 0.30 -14.98 -1.08
C ILE A 19 0.63 -16.45 -1.38
N SER A 20 -0.16 -17.42 -0.91
CA SER A 20 0.11 -18.84 -1.16
C SER A 20 0.01 -19.24 -2.64
N HIS A 21 -0.79 -18.52 -3.42
CA HIS A 21 -0.96 -18.75 -4.87
C HIS A 21 0.01 -17.92 -5.72
N SER A 22 0.84 -17.07 -5.10
CA SER A 22 1.73 -16.13 -5.78
C SER A 22 3.19 -16.41 -5.42
N ASN A 23 4.11 -16.26 -6.37
CA ASN A 23 5.54 -16.36 -6.08
C ASN A 23 6.08 -15.00 -5.59
N VAL A 24 5.65 -14.58 -4.39
CA VAL A 24 5.99 -13.28 -3.79
C VAL A 24 6.54 -13.46 -2.38
N THR A 25 7.39 -12.52 -1.95
CA THR A 25 7.91 -12.46 -0.58
C THR A 25 7.36 -11.23 0.12
N LEU A 26 6.95 -11.38 1.38
CA LEU A 26 6.59 -10.25 2.23
C LEU A 26 7.85 -9.73 2.94
N GLN A 27 8.19 -8.47 2.71
CA GLN A 27 9.31 -7.81 3.36
C GLN A 27 8.82 -6.57 4.11
N HIS A 28 9.32 -6.38 5.33
CA HIS A 28 9.09 -5.14 6.06
C HIS A 28 10.06 -4.07 5.56
N THR A 29 9.57 -2.86 5.37
CA THR A 29 10.35 -1.68 5.00
C THR A 29 10.10 -0.55 6.00
N LEU A 30 11.01 0.43 6.04
CA LEU A 30 10.78 1.67 6.76
C LEU A 30 9.75 2.51 6.01
N ARG A 31 8.98 3.33 6.73
CA ARG A 31 7.96 4.21 6.13
C ARG A 31 8.55 5.12 5.06
N GLU A 32 9.75 5.64 5.34
CA GLU A 32 10.48 6.52 4.43
C GLU A 32 10.92 5.81 3.14
N GLY A 33 10.97 4.47 3.12
CA GLY A 33 11.25 3.64 1.95
C GLY A 33 10.01 3.26 1.15
N ASN A 34 8.83 3.78 1.49
CA ASN A 34 7.57 3.50 0.80
C ASN A 34 6.72 4.77 0.58
N GLN A 35 7.36 5.92 0.37
CA GLN A 35 6.68 7.22 0.33
C GLN A 35 5.65 7.35 -0.80
N CYS A 36 5.87 6.72 -1.96
CA CYS A 36 4.87 6.69 -3.03
C CYS A 36 3.58 5.97 -2.60
N GLU A 37 3.70 4.88 -1.85
CA GLU A 37 2.55 4.11 -1.39
C GLU A 37 1.75 4.88 -0.34
N ASP A 38 2.43 5.48 0.64
CA ASP A 38 1.79 6.37 1.63
C ASP A 38 1.02 7.51 0.96
N PHE A 39 1.62 8.17 -0.04
CA PHE A 39 0.97 9.23 -0.81
C PHE A 39 -0.30 8.74 -1.53
N LEU A 40 -0.21 7.59 -2.20
CA LEU A 40 -1.35 7.00 -2.92
C LEU A 40 -2.45 6.52 -1.97
N ALA A 41 -2.09 5.95 -0.82
CA ALA A 41 -3.03 5.51 0.20
C ALA A 41 -3.81 6.69 0.79
N ILE A 42 -3.12 7.81 1.10
CA ILE A 42 -3.76 9.05 1.57
C ILE A 42 -4.67 9.62 0.47
N LEU A 43 -4.20 9.68 -0.78
CA LEU A 43 -4.98 10.16 -1.90
C LEU A 43 -6.27 9.33 -2.08
N GLY A 44 -6.16 8.00 -2.02
CA GLY A 44 -7.31 7.09 -2.06
C GLY A 44 -8.26 7.28 -0.87
N ALA A 45 -7.74 7.39 0.34
CA ALA A 45 -8.55 7.60 1.55
C ALA A 45 -9.29 8.96 1.57
N SER A 46 -8.78 9.96 0.84
CA SER A 46 -9.45 11.26 0.67
C SER A 46 -10.59 11.24 -0.36
N SER A 47 -10.72 10.14 -1.11
CA SER A 47 -11.74 9.96 -2.14
C SER A 47 -13.00 9.31 -1.57
N ASN A 48 -14.16 9.75 -2.05
CA ASN A 48 -15.45 9.13 -1.76
C ASN A 48 -15.89 8.11 -2.83
N VAL A 49 -15.05 7.84 -3.84
CA VAL A 49 -15.34 6.85 -4.88
C VAL A 49 -14.56 5.56 -4.64
N ASP A 50 -15.22 4.43 -4.87
CA ASP A 50 -14.65 3.09 -4.66
C ASP A 50 -13.43 2.82 -5.56
N LEU A 51 -13.41 3.40 -6.76
CA LEU A 51 -12.31 3.28 -7.71
C LEU A 51 -12.07 4.62 -8.40
N LEU A 52 -10.85 5.15 -8.26
CA LEU A 52 -10.42 6.37 -8.92
C LEU A 52 -9.32 6.03 -9.94
N ILE A 53 -9.60 6.28 -11.22
CA ILE A 53 -8.65 6.07 -12.31
C ILE A 53 -8.07 7.42 -12.72
N HIS A 54 -6.74 7.56 -12.57
CA HIS A 54 -6.03 8.76 -12.99
C HIS A 54 -5.52 8.61 -14.43
N ALA A 55 -6.01 9.46 -15.35
CA ALA A 55 -5.54 9.47 -16.75
C ALA A 55 -4.12 10.05 -16.91
N SER A 56 -3.62 10.75 -15.88
CA SER A 56 -2.28 11.31 -15.80
C SER A 56 -1.74 11.18 -14.37
N PRO A 57 -0.41 11.19 -14.15
CA PRO A 57 0.16 11.12 -12.81
C PRO A 57 -0.42 12.20 -11.88
N PRO A 58 -0.87 11.86 -10.65
CA PRO A 58 -1.28 12.85 -9.67
C PRO A 58 -0.18 13.87 -9.38
N ALA A 59 -0.57 15.13 -9.11
CA ALA A 59 0.39 16.17 -8.76
C ALA A 59 1.23 15.74 -7.54
N GLY A 60 2.56 15.88 -7.62
CA GLY A 60 3.49 15.50 -6.56
C GLY A 60 4.04 14.07 -6.65
N ILE A 61 3.41 13.15 -7.38
CA ILE A 61 3.87 11.75 -7.44
C ILE A 61 5.21 11.58 -8.16
N LEU A 62 5.51 12.46 -9.13
CA LEU A 62 6.73 12.34 -9.94
C LEU A 62 8.01 12.55 -9.12
N ASP A 63 7.97 13.45 -8.15
CA ASP A 63 9.13 13.72 -7.29
C ASP A 63 9.33 12.57 -6.28
N LEU A 64 8.23 11.99 -5.77
CA LEU A 64 8.28 10.79 -4.93
C LEU A 64 8.83 9.58 -5.69
N LEU A 65 8.40 9.38 -6.94
CA LEU A 65 8.91 8.29 -7.80
C LEU A 65 10.41 8.42 -8.06
N ARG A 66 10.90 9.66 -8.26
CA ARG A 66 12.35 9.91 -8.39
C ARG A 66 13.10 9.60 -7.10
N SER A 67 12.52 9.97 -5.95
CA SER A 67 13.08 9.68 -4.63
C SER A 67 13.18 8.17 -4.36
N ASP A 68 12.10 7.42 -4.62
CA ASP A 68 12.08 5.97 -4.45
C ASP A 68 13.05 5.28 -5.43
N ALA A 69 13.11 5.74 -6.68
CA ALA A 69 14.02 5.19 -7.70
C ALA A 69 15.51 5.48 -7.39
N ALA A 70 15.81 6.56 -6.67
CA ALA A 70 17.17 6.89 -6.27
C ALA A 70 17.73 5.93 -5.21
N VAL A 71 16.93 4.95 -4.75
CA VAL A 71 17.23 4.04 -3.65
C VAL A 71 17.71 4.84 -2.46
N THR A 72 16.77 5.41 -1.72
CA THR A 72 17.10 5.98 -0.42
C THR A 72 17.53 4.84 0.49
N TYR A 73 18.83 4.56 0.56
CA TYR A 73 19.42 3.64 1.51
C TYR A 73 19.19 4.24 2.90
N PHE A 74 18.16 3.76 3.59
CA PHE A 74 18.04 3.98 5.01
C PHE A 74 19.02 3.01 5.68
N LEU A 75 20.19 3.54 6.06
CA LEU A 75 21.16 2.88 6.94
C LEU A 75 20.59 2.77 8.37
#